data_AF-E4XBF9-F1
#
_entry.id   AF-E4XBF9-F1
#
_cell.length_a   1.000
_cell.length_b   1.000
_cell.length_c   1.000
_cell.angle_alpha   90.00
_cell.angle_beta   90.00
_cell.angle_gamma   90.00
#
_symmetry.space_group_name_H-M   'P 1'
#
loop_
_entity.id
_entity.type
_entity.pdbx_description
1 polymer ?
#
loop_
_entity_poly.entity_id
_entity_poly.type
_entity_poly.pdbx_seq_one_letter_code
_entity_poly.pdbx_strand_id
1 'polypeptide(L)'
;MKIIGAGLCRTGTMSTRKFLDDNGFGPCYHMQECILHGHRSIWESVFETQNFEELDNLLESYNAGLDLPFIALFDETLAKNPDAKVILGVRDNPEVWVKSWRATVAKICELPFWTNICLLSVKPISDMCPWNMQRFHNNFWNVVIEKGNSIASEESRVAIMPTWEISDEQMAQVYRNWNQYVIQTVPKEKLLIYNVKEGVAPLEQFLGLNLPESCTMPFVNDTKQFEQLTLSVKAYSAVQIAGYSLLSILSQF
;
A
#
# COMPACT_ATOMS: atom_id res chain seq x y z
N MET A 1 1.79 -0.13 18.75
CA MET A 1 2.43 0.56 17.60
C MET A 1 2.82 1.98 17.99
N LYS A 2 3.98 2.49 17.53
CA LYS A 2 4.50 3.84 17.85
C LYS A 2 4.29 4.84 16.72
N ILE A 3 4.43 4.41 15.46
CA ILE A 3 4.34 5.28 14.28
C ILE A 3 3.26 4.75 13.33
N ILE A 4 2.34 5.62 12.91
CA ILE A 4 1.28 5.27 11.98
C ILE A 4 1.47 6.08 10.70
N GLY A 5 1.63 5.39 9.57
CA GLY A 5 1.55 5.97 8.25
C GLY A 5 0.11 6.19 7.85
N ALA A 6 -0.15 7.33 7.24
CA ALA A 6 -1.44 7.64 6.63
C ALA A 6 -1.30 8.16 5.19
N GLY A 7 -0.07 8.24 4.66
CA GLY A 7 0.17 8.58 3.26
C GLY A 7 -0.21 7.45 2.31
N LEU A 8 -0.88 7.81 1.20
CA LEU A 8 -1.16 6.87 0.12
C LEU A 8 0.14 6.26 -0.43
N CYS A 9 0.02 5.08 -1.06
CA CYS A 9 1.12 4.49 -1.81
C CYS A 9 1.76 5.51 -2.77
N ARG A 10 3.05 5.35 -3.11
CA ARG A 10 3.79 6.24 -4.05
C ARG A 10 4.06 7.65 -3.52
N THR A 11 3.97 7.86 -2.21
CA THR A 11 4.35 9.10 -1.51
C THR A 11 5.75 9.04 -0.86
N GLY A 12 6.52 7.98 -1.14
CA GLY A 12 7.83 7.74 -0.53
C GLY A 12 7.80 6.70 0.61
N THR A 13 6.74 5.89 0.70
CA THR A 13 6.52 4.90 1.77
C THR A 13 7.70 3.96 2.00
N MET A 14 8.35 3.45 0.95
CA MET A 14 9.53 2.57 1.08
C MET A 14 10.76 3.27 1.68
N SER A 15 11.02 4.51 1.28
CA SER A 15 12.09 5.32 1.86
C SER A 15 11.79 5.60 3.34
N THR A 16 10.56 6.00 3.65
CA THR A 16 10.11 6.24 5.03
C THR A 16 10.18 4.97 5.86
N ARG A 17 9.76 3.83 5.33
CA ARG A 17 9.86 2.51 5.97
C ARG A 17 11.31 2.24 6.38
N LYS A 18 12.24 2.31 5.42
CA LYS A 18 13.65 2.07 5.69
C LYS A 18 14.20 3.03 6.75
N PHE A 19 13.85 4.31 6.67
CA PHE A 19 14.25 5.28 7.68
C PHE A 19 13.73 4.91 9.09
N LEU A 20 12.46 4.50 9.22
CA LEU A 20 11.88 4.10 10.50
C LEU A 20 12.55 2.84 11.06
N ASP A 21 12.79 1.83 10.20
CA ASP A 21 13.48 0.60 10.57
C ASP A 21 14.92 0.89 11.05
N ASP A 22 15.68 1.71 10.31
CA ASP A 22 17.07 2.07 10.63
C ASP A 22 17.20 2.89 11.93
N ASN A 23 16.13 3.58 12.36
CA ASN A 23 16.14 4.51 13.51
C ASN A 23 15.31 4.00 14.71
N GLY A 24 15.11 2.68 14.83
CA GLY A 24 14.54 2.06 16.04
C GLY A 24 13.01 2.15 16.16
N PHE A 25 12.32 2.51 15.08
CA PHE A 25 10.86 2.44 14.98
C PHE A 25 10.38 1.20 14.23
N GLY A 26 11.31 0.35 13.78
CA GLY A 26 11.02 -0.94 13.18
C GLY A 26 10.59 -2.02 14.21
N PRO A 27 10.03 -3.14 13.74
CA PRO A 27 9.74 -3.41 12.33
C PRO A 27 8.52 -2.62 11.83
N CYS A 28 8.59 -2.16 10.58
CA CYS A 28 7.54 -1.39 9.93
C CYS A 28 6.72 -2.22 8.93
N TYR A 29 5.41 -2.32 9.15
CA TYR A 29 4.48 -3.01 8.26
C TYR A 29 4.33 -2.25 6.92
N HIS A 30 4.22 -2.96 5.81
CA HIS A 30 4.07 -2.41 4.47
C HIS A 30 3.40 -3.43 3.53
N MET A 31 2.93 -3.02 2.34
CA MET A 31 2.45 -3.95 1.30
C MET A 31 3.42 -5.10 1.02
N GLN A 32 4.73 -4.87 1.13
CA GLN A 32 5.73 -5.91 0.92
C GLN A 32 5.64 -7.01 1.98
N GLU A 33 5.35 -6.67 3.24
CA GLU A 33 5.13 -7.67 4.30
C GLU A 33 3.89 -8.51 4.00
N CYS A 34 2.82 -7.87 3.52
CA CYS A 34 1.61 -8.56 3.12
C CYS A 34 1.86 -9.59 2.02
N ILE A 35 2.65 -9.21 1.00
CA ILE A 35 2.97 -10.08 -0.14
C ILE A 35 3.94 -11.20 0.27
N LEU A 36 5.05 -10.86 0.92
CA LEU A 36 6.13 -11.80 1.23
C LEU A 36 5.70 -12.89 2.23
N HIS A 37 4.84 -12.53 3.18
CA HIS A 37 4.38 -13.43 4.23
C HIS A 37 2.97 -13.96 4.01
N GLY A 38 2.31 -13.60 2.89
CA GLY A 38 1.00 -14.13 2.53
C GLY A 38 -0.13 -13.67 3.45
N HIS A 39 -0.06 -12.45 3.99
CA HIS A 39 -1.08 -11.91 4.92
C HIS A 39 -2.38 -11.49 4.22
N ARG A 40 -2.55 -11.73 2.91
CA ARG A 40 -3.71 -11.32 2.11
C ARG A 40 -5.04 -11.76 2.76
N SER A 41 -5.13 -13.02 3.17
CA SER A 41 -6.36 -13.58 3.75
C SER A 41 -6.73 -12.93 5.09
N ILE A 42 -5.74 -12.49 5.86
CA ILE A 42 -5.95 -11.76 7.12
C ILE A 42 -6.65 -10.44 6.83
N TRP A 43 -6.14 -9.69 5.85
CA TRP A 43 -6.73 -8.43 5.43
C TRP A 43 -8.10 -8.61 4.74
N GLU A 44 -8.28 -9.64 3.92
CA GLU A 44 -9.61 -9.96 3.36
C GLU A 44 -10.64 -10.25 4.45
N SER A 45 -10.26 -11.00 5.50
CA SER A 45 -11.13 -11.25 6.66
C SER A 45 -11.60 -9.95 7.32
N VAL A 46 -10.71 -8.99 7.48
CA VAL A 46 -11.04 -7.66 8.05
C VAL A 46 -11.99 -6.89 7.15
N PHE A 47 -11.71 -6.79 5.84
CA PHE A 47 -12.55 -6.02 4.92
C PHE A 47 -13.91 -6.66 4.64
N GLU A 48 -14.00 -7.99 4.68
CA GLU A 48 -15.23 -8.72 4.33
C GLU A 48 -16.11 -9.04 5.53
N THR A 49 -15.50 -9.32 6.69
CA THR A 49 -16.22 -9.82 7.88
C THR A 49 -16.02 -8.96 9.13
N GLN A 50 -15.22 -7.90 9.05
CA GLN A 50 -14.85 -7.06 10.21
C GLN A 50 -14.23 -7.86 11.37
N ASN A 51 -13.57 -8.98 11.05
CA ASN A 51 -12.84 -9.77 12.04
C ASN A 51 -11.41 -9.24 12.16
N PHE A 52 -11.10 -8.59 13.28
CA PHE A 52 -9.80 -7.98 13.56
C PHE A 52 -8.84 -8.87 14.37
N GLU A 53 -9.27 -10.03 14.87
CA GLU A 53 -8.49 -10.82 15.84
C GLU A 53 -7.11 -11.20 15.30
N GLU A 54 -7.06 -11.78 14.10
CA GLU A 54 -5.79 -12.19 13.48
C GLU A 54 -4.96 -10.98 13.03
N LEU A 55 -5.60 -9.88 12.62
CA LEU A 55 -4.90 -8.65 12.25
C LEU A 55 -4.25 -7.99 13.47
N ASP A 56 -4.96 -7.94 14.59
CA ASP A 56 -4.44 -7.35 15.83
C ASP A 56 -3.21 -8.14 16.31
N ASN A 57 -3.30 -9.47 16.36
CA ASN A 57 -2.18 -10.35 16.68
C ASN A 57 -0.98 -10.15 15.73
N LEU A 58 -1.25 -9.97 14.43
CA LEU A 58 -0.21 -9.69 13.45
C LEU A 58 0.48 -8.34 13.72
N LEU A 59 -0.30 -7.28 13.95
CA LEU A 59 0.21 -5.92 14.13
C LEU A 59 0.89 -5.68 15.47
N GLU A 60 0.66 -6.52 16.49
CA GLU A 60 1.41 -6.49 17.76
C GLU A 60 2.92 -6.67 17.56
N SER A 61 3.32 -7.38 16.49
CA SER A 61 4.73 -7.58 16.15
C SER A 61 5.38 -6.36 15.49
N TYR A 62 4.63 -5.28 15.21
CA TYR A 62 5.09 -4.11 14.46
C TYR A 62 5.06 -2.82 15.28
N ASN A 63 6.14 -2.05 15.19
CA ASN A 63 6.26 -0.74 15.84
C ASN A 63 5.84 0.41 14.93
N ALA A 64 5.77 0.18 13.63
CA ALA A 64 5.28 1.13 12.66
C ALA A 64 4.44 0.44 11.57
N GLY A 65 3.60 1.19 10.87
CA GLY A 65 2.90 0.70 9.68
C GLY A 65 2.78 1.80 8.63
N LEU A 66 3.00 1.46 7.36
CA LEU A 66 2.91 2.35 6.22
C LEU A 66 2.23 1.61 5.05
N ASP A 67 1.83 2.37 4.03
CA ASP A 67 1.29 1.85 2.77
C ASP A 67 -0.01 1.03 2.91
N LEU A 68 -0.62 0.72 1.77
CA LEU A 68 -1.76 -0.19 1.73
C LEU A 68 -1.30 -1.62 2.02
N PRO A 69 -2.17 -2.50 2.56
CA PRO A 69 -3.53 -2.21 3.02
C PRO A 69 -3.60 -1.46 4.36
N PHE A 70 -2.49 -1.35 5.10
CA PHE A 70 -2.46 -0.83 6.47
C PHE A 70 -3.11 0.55 6.63
N ILE A 71 -2.81 1.50 5.75
CA ILE A 71 -3.36 2.86 5.88
C ILE A 71 -4.88 2.93 5.80
N ALA A 72 -5.57 1.93 5.24
CA ALA A 72 -7.03 1.90 5.21
C ALA A 72 -7.63 1.87 6.62
N LEU A 73 -6.85 1.43 7.62
CA LEU A 73 -7.23 1.31 9.02
C LEU A 73 -6.38 2.20 9.95
N PHE A 74 -5.82 3.30 9.45
CA PHE A 74 -4.91 4.13 10.24
C PHE A 74 -5.59 4.74 11.47
N ASP A 75 -6.87 5.10 11.36
CA ASP A 75 -7.69 5.75 12.37
C ASP A 75 -8.15 4.75 13.44
N GLU A 76 -8.55 3.52 13.07
CA GLU A 76 -8.78 2.45 14.02
C GLU A 76 -7.49 2.08 14.76
N THR A 77 -6.36 2.06 14.05
CA THR A 77 -5.05 1.82 14.66
C THR A 77 -4.66 2.96 15.62
N LEU A 78 -4.93 4.22 15.26
CA LEU A 78 -4.68 5.38 16.12
C LEU A 78 -5.57 5.37 17.37
N ALA A 79 -6.84 4.97 17.23
CA ALA A 79 -7.74 4.83 18.36
C ALA A 79 -7.23 3.78 19.38
N LYS A 80 -6.64 2.67 18.90
CA LYS A 80 -6.01 1.65 19.76
C LYS A 80 -4.65 2.10 20.32
N ASN A 81 -3.98 3.04 19.67
CA ASN A 81 -2.64 3.51 20.02
C ASN A 81 -2.62 5.03 20.13
N PRO A 82 -3.28 5.61 21.15
CA PRO A 82 -3.49 7.05 21.22
C PRO A 82 -2.20 7.85 21.29
N ASP A 83 -1.10 7.29 21.81
CA ASP A 83 0.21 7.96 21.90
C ASP A 83 1.04 7.88 20.60
N ALA A 84 0.55 7.18 19.58
CA ALA A 84 1.26 7.05 18.32
C ALA A 84 1.34 8.39 17.58
N LYS A 85 2.49 8.61 16.92
CA LYS A 85 2.69 9.71 16.00
C LYS A 85 2.27 9.28 14.59
N VAL A 86 1.65 10.17 13.84
CA VAL A 86 1.14 9.91 12.49
C VAL A 86 1.94 10.68 11.44
N ILE A 87 2.34 9.99 10.38
CA ILE A 87 3.05 10.57 9.23
C ILE A 87 2.14 10.48 7.99
N LEU A 88 1.68 11.62 7.50
CA LEU A 88 0.99 11.76 6.23
C LEU A 88 2.00 12.07 5.13
N GLY A 89 2.42 11.04 4.41
CA GLY A 89 3.27 11.19 3.23
C GLY A 89 2.52 11.87 2.08
N VAL A 90 3.12 12.92 1.49
CA VAL A 90 2.52 13.69 0.39
C VAL A 90 3.49 13.87 -0.80
N ARG A 91 2.93 14.24 -1.94
CA ARG A 91 3.65 14.71 -3.15
C ARG A 91 3.39 16.19 -3.37
N ASP A 92 4.18 16.80 -4.26
CA ASP A 92 4.09 18.23 -4.59
C ASP A 92 2.68 18.65 -5.01
N ASN A 93 1.97 17.79 -5.75
CA ASN A 93 0.57 17.94 -6.09
C ASN A 93 -0.08 16.58 -6.42
N PRO A 94 -1.42 16.51 -6.49
CA PRO A 94 -2.14 15.28 -6.83
C PRO A 94 -1.77 14.71 -8.20
N GLU A 95 -1.52 15.53 -9.21
CA GLU A 95 -1.23 15.10 -10.58
C GLU A 95 0.12 14.38 -10.68
N VAL A 96 1.13 14.86 -9.93
CA VAL A 96 2.43 14.20 -9.77
C VAL A 96 2.28 12.85 -9.07
N TRP A 97 1.35 12.74 -8.11
CA TRP A 97 1.04 11.48 -7.47
C TRP A 97 0.35 10.51 -8.45
N VAL A 98 -0.69 10.94 -9.17
CA VAL A 98 -1.41 10.11 -10.15
C VAL A 98 -0.47 9.55 -11.20
N LYS A 99 0.42 10.39 -11.76
CA LYS A 99 1.43 9.94 -12.73
C LYS A 99 2.31 8.81 -12.17
N SER A 100 2.73 8.92 -10.90
CA SER A 100 3.52 7.89 -10.22
C SER A 100 2.74 6.61 -9.99
N TRP A 101 1.47 6.74 -9.58
CA TRP A 101 0.55 5.64 -9.35
C TRP A 101 0.25 4.84 -10.63
N ARG A 102 -0.09 5.54 -11.73
CA ARG A 102 -0.31 4.93 -13.06
C ARG A 102 0.92 4.20 -13.60
N ALA A 103 2.12 4.76 -13.36
CA ALA A 103 3.35 4.14 -13.82
C ALA A 103 3.70 2.83 -13.09
N THR A 104 3.06 2.53 -11.95
CA THR A 104 3.43 1.42 -11.06
C THR A 104 2.22 0.57 -10.65
N VAL A 105 1.47 0.98 -9.63
CA VAL A 105 0.39 0.18 -9.01
C VAL A 105 -0.68 -0.21 -10.02
N ALA A 106 -1.08 0.71 -10.91
CA ALA A 106 -2.08 0.44 -11.95
C ALA A 106 -1.70 -0.76 -12.84
N LYS A 107 -0.42 -0.86 -13.20
CA LYS A 107 0.08 -1.90 -14.13
C LYS A 107 -0.05 -3.33 -13.58
N ILE A 108 -0.05 -3.50 -12.26
CA ILE A 108 -0.28 -4.83 -11.65
C ILE A 108 -1.74 -5.25 -11.85
N CYS A 109 -2.66 -4.31 -11.66
CA CYS A 109 -4.08 -4.55 -11.86
C CYS A 109 -4.43 -4.73 -13.36
N GLU A 110 -3.59 -4.24 -14.28
CA GLU A 110 -3.74 -4.38 -15.73
C GLU A 110 -2.96 -5.56 -16.33
N LEU A 111 -2.48 -6.51 -15.51
CA LEU A 111 -1.78 -7.69 -16.04
C LEU A 111 -2.70 -8.52 -16.97
N PRO A 112 -2.17 -9.10 -18.07
CA PRO A 112 -3.00 -9.83 -19.03
C PRO A 112 -3.74 -11.02 -18.42
N PHE A 113 -4.96 -11.31 -18.89
CA PHE A 113 -5.82 -12.36 -18.34
C PHE A 113 -5.14 -13.74 -18.23
N TRP A 114 -4.20 -14.08 -19.12
CA TRP A 114 -3.49 -15.36 -19.11
C TRP A 114 -2.56 -15.52 -17.89
N THR A 115 -2.18 -14.42 -17.25
CA THR A 115 -1.44 -14.47 -15.97
C THR A 115 -2.30 -14.95 -14.80
N ASN A 116 -3.63 -15.04 -14.97
CA ASN A 116 -4.52 -15.66 -13.99
C ASN A 116 -4.28 -17.17 -13.81
N ILE A 117 -3.52 -17.82 -14.69
CA ILE A 117 -3.12 -19.22 -14.49
C ILE A 117 -2.32 -19.42 -13.19
N CYS A 118 -1.70 -18.35 -12.68
CA CYS A 118 -1.05 -18.36 -11.37
C CYS A 118 -1.99 -18.77 -10.22
N LEU A 119 -3.33 -18.67 -10.37
CA LEU A 119 -4.31 -19.22 -9.41
C LEU A 119 -4.07 -20.68 -9.07
N LEU A 120 -3.48 -21.46 -9.99
CA LEU A 120 -3.21 -22.89 -9.80
C LEU A 120 -1.89 -23.17 -9.05
N SER A 121 -1.20 -22.12 -8.57
CA SER A 121 0.09 -22.23 -7.88
C SER A 121 -0.06 -22.40 -6.37
N VAL A 122 1.04 -22.70 -5.67
CA VAL A 122 1.11 -22.63 -4.20
C VAL A 122 1.20 -21.18 -3.72
N LYS A 123 0.86 -20.93 -2.45
CA LYS A 123 1.07 -19.62 -1.80
C LYS A 123 2.58 -19.32 -1.67
N PRO A 124 3.01 -18.04 -1.77
CA PRO A 124 2.19 -16.84 -1.99
C PRO A 124 1.86 -16.56 -3.47
N ILE A 125 2.33 -17.37 -4.43
CA ILE A 125 2.19 -17.09 -5.87
C ILE A 125 0.72 -17.02 -6.31
N SER A 126 -0.14 -17.90 -5.79
CA SER A 126 -1.58 -17.86 -6.07
C SER A 126 -2.25 -16.59 -5.52
N ASP A 127 -1.77 -16.05 -4.40
CA ASP A 127 -2.27 -14.80 -3.83
C ASP A 127 -1.85 -13.58 -4.66
N MET A 128 -0.72 -13.68 -5.37
CA MET A 128 -0.22 -12.64 -6.27
C MET A 128 -0.85 -12.67 -7.69
N CYS A 129 -1.75 -13.63 -7.97
CA CYS A 129 -2.50 -13.67 -9.21
C CYS A 129 -3.28 -12.35 -9.43
N PRO A 130 -3.35 -11.81 -10.67
CA PRO A 130 -4.08 -10.56 -10.95
C PRO A 130 -5.53 -10.60 -10.49
N TRP A 131 -6.27 -11.68 -10.69
CA TRP A 131 -7.67 -11.79 -10.24
C TRP A 131 -7.81 -11.58 -8.72
N ASN A 132 -6.99 -12.29 -7.94
CA ASN A 132 -6.96 -12.18 -6.48
C ASN A 132 -6.45 -10.81 -6.01
N MET A 133 -5.45 -10.28 -6.70
CA MET A 133 -4.89 -8.96 -6.42
C MET A 133 -5.86 -7.83 -6.74
N GLN A 134 -6.65 -7.93 -7.82
CA GLN A 134 -7.66 -6.96 -8.19
C GLN A 134 -8.77 -6.89 -7.14
N ARG A 135 -9.31 -8.04 -6.71
CA ARG A 135 -10.31 -8.09 -5.62
C ARG A 135 -9.73 -7.51 -4.34
N PHE A 136 -8.54 -7.96 -3.94
CA PHE A 136 -7.87 -7.49 -2.75
C PHE A 136 -7.60 -5.98 -2.80
N HIS A 137 -7.19 -5.47 -3.97
CA HIS A 137 -6.96 -4.06 -4.23
C HIS A 137 -8.22 -3.22 -4.07
N ASN A 138 -9.33 -3.69 -4.62
CA ASN A 138 -10.61 -3.00 -4.49
C ASN A 138 -11.05 -2.92 -3.02
N ASN A 139 -10.84 -3.96 -2.22
CA ASN A 139 -11.24 -3.96 -0.80
C ASN A 139 -10.65 -2.77 -0.03
N PHE A 140 -9.34 -2.52 -0.10
CA PHE A 140 -8.74 -1.40 0.61
C PHE A 140 -8.94 -0.04 -0.06
N TRP A 141 -9.08 0.03 -1.39
CA TRP A 141 -9.37 1.30 -2.08
C TRP A 141 -10.80 1.78 -1.87
N ASN A 142 -11.76 0.86 -1.75
CA ASN A 142 -13.13 1.21 -1.38
C ASN A 142 -13.14 1.93 -0.03
N VAL A 143 -12.44 1.39 0.98
CA VAL A 143 -12.31 2.03 2.30
C VAL A 143 -11.65 3.41 2.20
N VAL A 144 -10.58 3.55 1.42
CA VAL A 144 -9.90 4.84 1.19
C VAL A 144 -10.85 5.86 0.57
N ILE A 145 -11.60 5.48 -0.46
CA ILE A 145 -12.57 6.34 -1.15
C ILE A 145 -13.73 6.69 -0.23
N GLU A 146 -14.29 5.72 0.49
CA GLU A 146 -15.38 5.92 1.45
C GLU A 146 -14.99 6.90 2.55
N LYS A 147 -13.86 6.66 3.23
CA LYS A 147 -13.35 7.54 4.28
C LYS A 147 -13.03 8.93 3.74
N GLY A 148 -12.36 9.04 2.60
CA GLY A 148 -12.11 10.32 1.94
C GLY A 148 -13.40 11.08 1.60
N ASN A 149 -14.41 10.39 1.06
CA ASN A 149 -15.70 10.98 0.69
C ASN A 149 -16.54 11.40 1.88
N SER A 150 -16.31 10.83 3.07
CA SER A 150 -17.09 11.11 4.29
C SER A 150 -16.99 12.58 4.74
N ILE A 151 -15.88 13.25 4.40
CA ILE A 151 -15.63 14.66 4.70
C ILE A 151 -15.67 15.57 3.46
N ALA A 152 -15.86 14.98 2.27
CA ALA A 152 -15.87 15.72 1.02
C ALA A 152 -17.25 16.35 0.74
N SER A 153 -17.26 17.48 0.03
CA SER A 153 -18.51 18.03 -0.53
C SER A 153 -19.10 17.07 -1.56
N GLU A 154 -20.40 17.15 -1.82
CA GLU A 154 -21.09 16.26 -2.75
C GLU A 154 -20.43 16.27 -4.14
N GLU A 155 -20.01 17.44 -4.62
CA GLU A 155 -19.36 17.63 -5.92
C GLU A 155 -17.93 17.06 -5.96
N SER A 156 -17.30 16.90 -4.80
CA SER A 156 -15.93 16.41 -4.66
C SER A 156 -15.87 14.90 -4.38
N ARG A 157 -17.02 14.23 -4.22
CA ARG A 157 -17.06 12.78 -3.99
C ARG A 157 -16.72 12.01 -5.26
N VAL A 158 -15.96 10.94 -5.08
CA VAL A 158 -15.62 10.00 -6.16
C VAL A 158 -16.43 8.74 -5.98
N ALA A 159 -17.16 8.31 -7.02
CA ALA A 159 -17.91 7.06 -6.94
C ALA A 159 -16.97 5.87 -6.73
N ILE A 160 -17.43 4.90 -5.92
CA ILE A 160 -16.69 3.67 -5.67
C ILE A 160 -16.78 2.80 -6.92
N MET A 161 -15.64 2.58 -7.55
CA MET A 161 -15.48 1.71 -8.70
C MET A 161 -14.04 1.20 -8.73
N PRO A 162 -13.74 0.15 -9.51
CA PRO A 162 -12.38 -0.33 -9.61
C PRO A 162 -11.40 0.76 -10.04
N THR A 163 -10.23 0.82 -9.41
CA THR A 163 -9.28 1.95 -9.58
C THR A 163 -8.76 2.13 -11.01
N TRP A 164 -8.82 1.08 -11.84
CA TRP A 164 -8.48 1.12 -13.26
C TRP A 164 -9.58 1.76 -14.14
N GLU A 165 -10.80 1.92 -13.62
CA GLU A 165 -11.90 2.63 -14.28
C GLU A 165 -11.97 4.12 -13.87
N ILE A 166 -11.33 4.48 -12.75
CA ILE A 166 -11.27 5.84 -12.24
C ILE A 166 -10.38 6.70 -13.14
N SER A 167 -10.86 7.87 -13.59
CA SER A 167 -10.08 8.82 -14.39
C SER A 167 -8.90 9.42 -13.61
N ASP A 168 -7.95 10.05 -14.30
CA ASP A 168 -6.82 10.72 -13.63
C ASP A 168 -7.28 11.88 -12.74
N GLU A 169 -8.29 12.64 -13.17
CA GLU A 169 -8.89 13.73 -12.40
C GLU A 169 -9.60 13.18 -11.15
N GLN A 170 -10.34 12.09 -11.30
CA GLN A 170 -11.01 11.43 -10.18
C GLN A 170 -9.99 10.84 -9.20
N MET A 171 -8.91 10.19 -9.67
CA MET A 171 -7.84 9.70 -8.80
C MET A 171 -7.12 10.83 -8.07
N ALA A 172 -6.88 11.96 -8.74
CA ALA A 172 -6.37 13.17 -8.09
C ALA A 172 -7.33 13.67 -7.00
N GLN A 173 -8.64 13.54 -7.21
CA GLN A 173 -9.65 13.87 -6.21
C GLN A 173 -9.66 12.87 -5.04
N VAL A 174 -9.51 11.56 -5.28
CA VAL A 174 -9.33 10.55 -4.21
C VAL A 174 -8.14 10.91 -3.33
N TYR A 175 -7.01 11.28 -3.93
CA TYR A 175 -5.82 11.74 -3.20
C TYR A 175 -6.10 12.97 -2.33
N ARG A 176 -6.80 13.97 -2.88
CA ARG A 176 -7.19 15.18 -2.13
C ARG A 176 -8.10 14.83 -0.95
N ASN A 177 -9.15 14.05 -1.20
CA ASN A 177 -10.13 13.65 -0.20
C ASN A 177 -9.48 12.85 0.94
N TRP A 178 -8.63 11.88 0.61
CA TRP A 178 -7.90 11.09 1.59
C TRP A 178 -6.99 11.94 2.47
N ASN A 179 -6.18 12.82 1.87
CA ASN A 179 -5.28 13.67 2.64
C ASN A 179 -6.06 14.61 3.58
N GLN A 180 -7.18 15.16 3.12
CA GLN A 180 -8.04 15.99 3.97
C GLN A 180 -8.66 15.19 5.12
N TYR A 181 -9.11 13.96 4.85
CA TYR A 181 -9.60 13.06 5.88
C TYR A 181 -8.55 12.80 6.96
N VAL A 182 -7.31 12.49 6.58
CA VAL A 182 -6.22 12.30 7.55
C VAL A 182 -5.96 13.56 8.36
N ILE A 183 -5.89 14.73 7.70
CA ILE A 183 -5.63 16.01 8.37
C ILE A 183 -6.72 16.38 9.38
N GLN A 184 -7.98 16.04 9.10
CA GLN A 184 -9.10 16.32 9.99
C GLN A 184 -9.22 15.31 11.14
N THR A 185 -8.85 14.05 10.90
CA THR A 185 -8.97 12.96 11.87
C THR A 185 -7.87 12.99 12.92
N VAL A 186 -6.64 13.36 12.55
CA VAL A 186 -5.47 13.27 13.44
C VAL A 186 -5.27 14.59 14.21
N PRO A 187 -5.08 14.56 15.55
CA PRO A 187 -4.69 15.73 16.31
C PRO A 187 -3.41 16.38 15.76
N LYS A 188 -3.41 17.71 15.60
CA LYS A 188 -2.33 18.44 14.90
C LYS A 188 -0.95 18.19 15.51
N GLU A 189 -0.87 18.06 16.83
CA GLU A 189 0.36 17.78 17.58
C GLU A 189 0.91 16.37 17.36
N LYS A 190 0.10 15.44 16.84
CA LYS A 190 0.49 14.07 16.48
C LYS A 190 0.66 13.87 14.97
N LEU A 191 0.47 14.91 14.16
CA LEU A 191 0.49 14.81 12.70
C LEU A 191 1.72 15.49 12.12
N LEU A 192 2.50 14.75 11.33
CA LEU A 192 3.48 15.29 10.40
C LEU A 192 2.99 15.11 8.96
N ILE A 193 2.80 16.23 8.26
CA ILE A 193 2.64 16.22 6.80
C ILE A 193 4.04 16.28 6.19
N TYR A 194 4.41 15.27 5.41
CA TYR A 194 5.80 15.05 5.01
C TYR A 194 5.92 14.72 3.51
N ASN A 195 6.71 15.52 2.80
CA ASN A 195 7.17 15.18 1.46
C ASN A 195 8.58 14.59 1.55
N VAL A 196 8.78 13.39 1.01
CA VAL A 196 10.08 12.68 1.06
C VAL A 196 11.27 13.48 0.52
N LYS A 197 11.02 14.50 -0.31
CA LYS A 197 12.04 15.43 -0.82
C LYS A 197 12.64 16.34 0.25
N GLU A 198 11.95 16.53 1.37
CA GLU A 198 12.42 17.35 2.49
C GLU A 198 13.55 16.68 3.28
N GLY A 199 13.82 15.39 3.02
CA GLY A 199 14.90 14.66 3.66
C GLY A 199 14.57 14.25 5.09
N VAL A 200 15.61 14.00 5.91
CA VAL A 200 15.42 13.47 7.26
C VAL A 200 15.02 14.52 8.29
N ALA A 201 15.25 15.81 8.02
CA ALA A 201 15.12 16.85 9.04
C ALA A 201 13.70 16.98 9.65
N PRO A 202 12.58 16.95 8.88
CA PRO A 202 11.25 16.97 9.47
C PRO A 202 10.97 15.73 10.32
N LEU A 203 11.46 14.56 9.90
CA LEU A 203 11.30 13.30 10.62
C LEU A 203 12.14 13.30 11.91
N GLU A 204 13.37 13.79 11.86
CA GLU A 204 14.25 13.92 13.02
C GLU A 204 13.60 14.75 14.12
N GLN A 205 13.15 15.97 13.77
CA GLN A 205 12.48 16.87 14.70
C GLN A 205 11.18 16.24 15.23
N PHE A 206 10.35 15.71 14.34
CA PHE A 206 9.04 15.19 14.71
C PHE A 206 9.14 13.94 15.58
N LEU A 207 10.11 13.07 15.34
CA LEU A 207 10.30 11.83 16.08
C LEU A 207 11.16 12.01 17.33
N GLY A 208 11.83 13.16 17.50
CA GLY A 208 12.70 13.44 18.63
C GLY A 208 14.02 12.66 18.55
N LEU A 209 14.54 12.51 17.34
CA LEU A 209 15.82 11.84 17.07
C LEU A 209 16.97 12.84 17.16
N ASN A 210 18.19 12.31 17.31
CA ASN A 210 19.43 13.06 17.19
C ASN A 210 20.29 12.36 16.14
N LEU A 211 20.12 12.76 14.88
CA LEU A 211 20.77 12.12 13.74
C LEU A 211 22.14 12.78 13.48
N PRO A 212 23.13 12.01 13.01
CA PRO A 212 24.36 12.60 12.49
C PRO A 212 24.06 13.53 11.31
N GLU A 213 24.83 14.61 11.14
CA GLU A 213 24.70 15.52 9.98
C GLU A 213 24.84 14.81 8.63
N SER A 214 25.54 13.67 8.59
CA SER A 214 25.69 12.84 7.40
C SER A 214 24.46 11.97 7.07
N CYS A 215 23.44 11.95 7.93
CA CYS A 215 22.24 11.14 7.71
C CYS A 215 21.43 11.71 6.55
N THR A 216 21.17 10.89 5.54
CA THR A 216 20.38 11.27 4.37
C THR A 216 19.19 10.35 4.21
N MET A 217 18.12 10.84 3.60
CA MET A 217 16.94 10.04 3.37
C MET A 217 17.29 8.82 2.49
N PRO A 218 16.98 7.59 2.94
CA PRO A 218 17.29 6.40 2.15
C PRO A 218 16.55 6.44 0.81
N PHE A 219 17.27 6.45 -0.31
CA PHE A 219 16.66 6.39 -1.63
C PHE A 219 16.43 4.93 -2.05
N VAL A 220 15.16 4.51 -2.07
CA VAL A 220 14.77 3.14 -2.47
C VAL A 220 14.02 3.20 -3.79
N ASN A 221 14.65 2.73 -4.88
CA ASN A 221 14.05 2.76 -6.21
C ASN A 221 13.11 1.57 -6.46
N ASP A 222 11.86 1.75 -6.07
CA ASP A 222 10.82 0.74 -6.14
C ASP A 222 10.31 0.49 -7.58
N THR A 223 10.38 1.48 -8.48
CA THR A 223 9.85 1.36 -9.85
C THR A 223 10.54 0.22 -10.64
N LYS A 224 11.86 0.06 -10.48
CA LYS A 224 12.58 -1.05 -11.13
C LYS A 224 12.22 -2.41 -10.52
N GLN A 225 12.03 -2.48 -9.21
CA GLN A 225 11.61 -3.72 -8.54
C GLN A 225 10.21 -4.11 -8.99
N PHE A 226 9.31 -3.14 -9.15
CA PHE A 226 7.97 -3.37 -9.73
C PHE A 226 8.03 -3.89 -11.16
N GLU A 227 8.85 -3.29 -12.03
CA GLU A 227 9.03 -3.79 -13.40
C GLU A 227 9.51 -5.25 -13.40
N GLN A 228 10.50 -5.58 -12.57
CA GLN A 228 11.01 -6.95 -12.42
C GLN A 228 9.94 -7.91 -11.90
N LEU A 229 9.11 -7.48 -10.94
CA LEU A 229 8.01 -8.30 -10.43
C LEU A 229 7.00 -8.62 -11.55
N THR A 230 6.57 -7.61 -12.32
CA THR A 230 5.61 -7.83 -13.42
C THR A 230 6.17 -8.74 -14.51
N LEU A 231 7.47 -8.65 -14.81
CA LEU A 231 8.16 -9.54 -15.75
C LEU A 231 8.23 -10.98 -15.21
N SER A 232 8.50 -11.14 -13.92
CA SER A 232 8.59 -12.44 -13.27
C SER A 232 7.24 -13.17 -13.29
N VAL A 233 6.15 -12.46 -12.98
CA VAL A 233 4.79 -13.02 -13.06
C VAL A 233 4.48 -13.49 -14.50
N LYS A 234 4.76 -12.65 -15.50
CA LYS A 234 4.58 -13.00 -16.92
C LYS A 234 5.40 -14.24 -17.34
N ALA A 235 6.68 -14.29 -16.96
CA ALA A 235 7.55 -15.41 -17.29
C ALA A 235 7.06 -16.71 -16.64
N TYR A 236 6.70 -16.66 -15.36
CA TYR A 236 6.21 -17.80 -14.62
C TYR A 236 4.90 -18.34 -15.20
N SER A 237 3.94 -17.47 -15.51
CA SER A 237 2.69 -17.86 -16.18
C SER A 237 2.95 -18.52 -17.54
N ALA A 238 3.90 -18.02 -18.33
CA ALA A 238 4.25 -18.63 -19.62
C ALA A 238 4.83 -20.06 -19.46
N VAL A 239 5.70 -20.27 -18.45
CA VAL A 239 6.25 -21.59 -18.13
C VAL A 239 5.14 -22.56 -17.71
N GLN A 240 4.18 -22.11 -16.89
CA GLN A 240 3.04 -22.94 -16.48
C GLN A 240 2.18 -23.36 -17.67
N ILE A 241 1.83 -22.42 -18.56
CA ILE A 241 1.04 -22.70 -19.77
C ILE A 241 1.75 -23.74 -20.64
N ALA A 242 3.06 -23.58 -20.84
CA ALA A 242 3.86 -24.53 -21.61
C ALA A 242 3.90 -25.93 -20.95
N GLY A 243 4.05 -25.99 -19.63
CA GLY A 243 4.01 -27.24 -18.87
C GLY A 243 2.69 -27.98 -18.98
N TYR A 244 1.56 -27.28 -18.83
CA TYR A 244 0.23 -27.88 -19.00
C TYR A 244 -0.02 -28.36 -20.43
N SER A 245 0.46 -27.61 -21.42
CA SER A 245 0.37 -28.01 -22.83
C SER A 245 1.21 -29.25 -23.14
N LEU A 246 2.40 -29.37 -22.54
CA LEU A 246 3.23 -30.57 -22.68
C LEU A 246 2.59 -31.80 -22.01
N LEU A 247 2.06 -31.64 -20.80
CA LEU A 247 1.37 -32.72 -20.08
C LEU A 247 0.13 -33.21 -20.85
N SER A 248 -0.65 -32.31 -21.44
CA SER A 248 -1.83 -32.70 -22.23
C SER A 248 -1.45 -33.47 -23.49
N ILE A 249 -0.35 -33.12 -24.16
CA ILE A 249 0.19 -33.89 -25.30
C ILE A 249 0.66 -35.26 -24.83
N LEU A 250 1.43 -35.33 -23.74
CA LEU A 250 1.97 -36.59 -23.23
C LEU A 250 0.87 -37.56 -22.74
N SER A 251 -0.24 -37.04 -22.21
CA SER A 251 -1.38 -37.87 -21.77
C SER A 251 -2.15 -38.57 -22.90
N GLN A 252 -1.85 -38.26 -24.16
CA GLN A 252 -2.45 -38.90 -25.33
C GLN A 252 -1.66 -40.12 -25.83
N PHE A 253 -0.50 -40.41 -25.21
CA PHE A 253 0.34 -41.59 -25.45
C PHE A 253 0.25 -42.58 -24.28
#